data_AF-A0AB74TZD3-F1
#
_entry.id   AF-A0AB74TZD3-F1
#
_cell.length_a   1.000
_cell.length_b   1.000
_cell.length_c   1.000
_cell.angle_alpha   90.00
_cell.angle_beta   90.00
_cell.angle_gamma   90.00
#
_symmetry.space_group_name_H-M   'P 1'
#
loop_
_entity.id
_entity.type
_entity.pdbx_description
1 polymer ?
#
loop_
_entity_poly.entity_id
_entity_poly.type
_entity_poly.pdbx_seq_one_letter_code
_entity_poly.pdbx_strand_id
1 'polypeptide(L)'
;MSYSQELIHHIQSGDLATINELLKQAVANDADEDIYLLADSLFQLGFLQETKTVLHQLQLRHPQDDEIKVNLAEIAIEEGQDLQAIELLDQIEPTSAAYIQSLLVAADYYQTQGLPEVSESKLLEAKKMMPEEPIIHLALGELYYSMGKYTQATRWYSHLLEQGYSDMGGVSIKARLGSAYSASGDFEEATPYLNEATQDDEDIDTIFNLGLTYFQQEEFTRAIESFQRVISLDHGYTSVYPYLVEALLAEYRLDEAAQVIERGLALDQTNHSLYLVGAKVAIKQDQFTQARDYFQQAYQLNPNSETMILEYANFLMYSEDYVGAVAILEDALSNFDTDPQIYWLLGNAYNELEQFEQAREAFSQAYDFFAETDEFLLDYATFLQEDGQRERLREVVVRYLDIHPHDPEMTQLLQRLDDV
;
A
#
# COMPACT_ATOMS: atom_id res chain seq x y z
N MET A 1 -44.30 21.38 11.59
CA MET A 1 -43.17 20.87 10.80
C MET A 1 -42.59 22.09 10.12
N SER A 2 -41.32 22.39 10.36
CA SER A 2 -40.63 23.47 9.64
C SER A 2 -40.49 23.09 8.16
N TYR A 3 -40.29 24.08 7.29
CA TYR A 3 -40.05 23.79 5.88
C TYR A 3 -38.72 23.04 5.70
N SER A 4 -37.73 23.27 6.58
CA SER A 4 -36.49 22.47 6.69
C SER A 4 -36.78 20.98 6.88
N GLN A 5 -37.65 20.62 7.83
CA GLN A 5 -38.02 19.23 8.10
C GLN A 5 -38.80 18.60 6.94
N GLU A 6 -39.70 19.37 6.32
CA GLU A 6 -40.45 18.94 5.14
C GLU A 6 -39.50 18.69 3.95
N LEU A 7 -38.55 19.58 3.72
CA LEU A 7 -37.55 19.46 2.65
C LEU A 7 -36.73 18.18 2.80
N ILE A 8 -36.16 17.91 3.98
CA ILE A 8 -35.38 16.69 4.22
C ILE A 8 -36.23 15.43 4.01
N HIS A 9 -37.49 15.45 4.42
CA HIS A 9 -38.41 14.34 4.17
C HIS A 9 -38.65 14.10 2.67
N HIS A 10 -38.81 15.17 1.87
CA HIS A 10 -38.95 15.07 0.42
C HIS A 10 -37.69 14.51 -0.24
N ILE A 11 -36.49 14.95 0.18
CA ILE A 11 -35.22 14.39 -0.31
C ILE A 11 -35.14 12.89 -0.01
N GLN A 12 -35.40 12.49 1.24
CA GLN A 12 -35.33 11.08 1.66
C GLN A 12 -36.36 10.19 0.96
N SER A 13 -37.49 10.74 0.53
CA SER A 13 -38.51 10.03 -0.24
C SER A 13 -38.29 10.04 -1.75
N GLY A 14 -37.22 10.70 -2.22
CA GLY A 14 -36.86 10.79 -3.64
C GLY A 14 -37.69 11.81 -4.44
N ASP A 15 -38.49 12.66 -3.78
CA ASP A 15 -39.24 13.73 -4.43
C ASP A 15 -38.41 15.00 -4.53
N LEU A 16 -37.65 15.12 -5.63
CA LEU A 16 -36.74 16.25 -5.85
C LEU A 16 -37.42 17.48 -6.47
N ALA A 17 -38.68 17.37 -6.91
CA ALA A 17 -39.36 18.42 -7.67
C ALA A 17 -39.67 19.67 -6.82
N THR A 18 -39.80 19.49 -5.50
CA THR A 18 -40.21 20.53 -4.55
C THR A 18 -39.05 21.18 -3.80
N ILE A 19 -37.82 20.64 -3.92
CA ILE A 19 -36.64 21.08 -3.15
C ILE A 19 -36.42 22.58 -3.25
N ASN A 20 -36.36 23.12 -4.47
CA ASN A 20 -36.08 24.55 -4.67
C ASN A 20 -37.15 25.48 -4.06
N GLU A 21 -38.41 25.04 -4.03
CA GLU A 21 -39.48 25.84 -3.43
C GLU A 21 -39.43 25.74 -1.90
N LEU A 22 -39.33 24.53 -1.37
CA LEU A 22 -39.22 24.30 0.07
C LEU A 22 -37.96 24.96 0.64
N LEU A 23 -36.85 24.98 -0.08
CA LEU A 23 -35.60 25.62 0.33
C LEU A 23 -35.79 27.13 0.50
N LYS A 24 -36.47 27.77 -0.46
CA LYS A 24 -36.81 29.19 -0.37
C LYS A 24 -37.74 29.47 0.82
N GLN A 25 -38.73 28.60 1.06
CA GLN A 25 -39.65 28.75 2.19
C GLN A 25 -38.92 28.56 3.53
N ALA A 26 -38.02 27.57 3.62
CA ALA A 26 -37.22 27.32 4.82
C ALA A 26 -36.31 28.50 5.14
N VAL A 27 -35.48 28.90 4.19
CA VAL A 27 -34.60 30.06 4.35
C VAL A 27 -35.38 31.32 4.71
N ALA A 28 -36.56 31.54 4.14
CA ALA A 28 -37.33 32.76 4.41
C ALA A 28 -38.06 32.76 5.75
N ASN A 29 -38.57 31.62 6.21
CA ASN A 29 -39.57 31.57 7.29
C ASN A 29 -39.16 30.76 8.52
N ASP A 30 -38.21 29.83 8.39
CA ASP A 30 -37.81 28.98 9.52
C ASP A 30 -36.83 29.70 10.45
N ALA A 31 -36.76 29.19 11.68
CA ALA A 31 -35.83 29.68 12.69
C ALA A 31 -34.39 29.30 12.31
N ASP A 32 -33.41 30.09 12.74
CA ASP A 32 -32.02 29.82 12.36
C ASP A 32 -31.54 28.45 12.84
N GLU A 33 -31.98 27.98 14.02
CA GLU A 33 -31.69 26.60 14.51
C GLU A 33 -32.14 25.52 13.51
N ASP A 34 -33.35 25.66 12.93
CA ASP A 34 -33.86 24.74 11.90
C ASP A 34 -33.07 24.86 10.58
N ILE A 35 -32.48 26.03 10.31
CA ILE A 35 -31.69 26.30 9.10
C ILE A 35 -30.26 25.75 9.24
N TYR A 36 -29.64 25.82 10.43
CA TYR A 36 -28.36 25.14 10.69
C TYR A 36 -28.51 23.62 10.55
N LEU A 37 -29.56 23.03 11.14
CA LEU A 37 -29.84 21.60 11.00
C LEU A 37 -30.11 21.21 9.54
N LEU A 38 -30.78 22.09 8.79
CA LEU A 38 -30.99 21.90 7.36
C LEU A 38 -29.65 21.89 6.59
N ALA A 39 -28.74 22.82 6.89
CA ALA A 39 -27.43 22.88 6.24
C ALA A 39 -26.61 21.60 6.49
N ASP A 40 -26.53 21.14 7.75
CA ASP A 40 -25.82 19.90 8.11
C ASP A 40 -26.45 18.68 7.40
N SER A 41 -27.77 18.56 7.44
CA SER A 41 -28.48 17.45 6.78
C SER A 41 -28.26 17.46 5.27
N LEU A 42 -28.32 18.62 4.61
CA LEU A 42 -28.08 18.73 3.17
C LEU A 42 -26.63 18.40 2.81
N PHE A 43 -25.68 18.82 3.64
CA PHE A 43 -24.25 18.52 3.45
C PHE A 43 -24.00 17.00 3.53
N GLN A 44 -24.50 16.34 4.58
CA GLN A 44 -24.38 14.88 4.75
C GLN A 44 -25.06 14.09 3.62
N LEU A 45 -26.11 14.65 3.01
CA LEU A 45 -26.80 14.05 1.87
C LEU A 45 -26.15 14.38 0.51
N GLY A 46 -25.08 15.19 0.48
CA GLY A 46 -24.35 15.56 -0.73
C GLY A 46 -25.01 16.68 -1.56
N PHE A 47 -26.01 17.38 -1.03
CA PHE A 47 -26.67 18.51 -1.71
C PHE A 47 -25.89 19.81 -1.54
N LEU A 48 -24.63 19.82 -2.02
CA LEU A 48 -23.66 20.89 -1.75
C LEU A 48 -24.11 22.28 -2.21
N GLN A 49 -24.83 22.39 -3.33
CA GLN A 49 -25.33 23.67 -3.85
C GLN A 49 -26.43 24.26 -2.97
N GLU A 50 -27.36 23.42 -2.52
CA GLU A 50 -28.41 23.78 -1.59
C GLU A 50 -27.81 24.13 -0.22
N THR A 51 -26.85 23.35 0.28
CA THR A 51 -26.10 23.68 1.51
C THR A 51 -25.44 25.04 1.41
N LYS A 52 -24.70 25.33 0.32
CA LYS A 52 -24.06 26.62 0.08
C LYS A 52 -25.06 27.77 0.05
N THR A 53 -26.24 27.55 -0.54
CA THR A 53 -27.33 28.52 -0.55
C THR A 53 -27.81 28.82 0.87
N VAL A 54 -28.00 27.79 1.70
CA VAL A 54 -28.40 27.94 3.09
C VAL A 54 -27.32 28.66 3.91
N LEU A 55 -26.05 28.25 3.78
CA LEU A 55 -24.93 28.84 4.50
C LEU A 55 -24.72 30.31 4.14
N HIS A 56 -24.83 30.71 2.86
CA HIS A 56 -24.76 32.12 2.49
C HIS A 56 -25.90 32.95 3.10
N GLN A 57 -27.08 32.36 3.27
CA GLN A 57 -28.21 33.05 3.92
C GLN A 57 -28.00 33.18 5.42
N LEU A 58 -27.50 32.13 6.07
CA LEU A 58 -27.04 32.20 7.46
C LEU A 58 -25.93 33.24 7.62
N GLN A 59 -24.97 33.32 6.70
CA GLN A 59 -23.88 34.30 6.72
C GLN A 59 -24.39 35.74 6.65
N LEU A 60 -25.44 36.00 5.86
CA LEU A 60 -26.08 37.31 5.80
C LEU A 60 -26.77 37.69 7.11
N ARG A 61 -27.34 36.69 7.82
CA ARG A 61 -28.00 36.88 9.13
C ARG A 61 -26.99 36.99 10.28
N HIS A 62 -25.92 36.22 10.20
CA HIS A 62 -24.88 36.06 11.23
C HIS A 62 -23.47 36.29 10.65
N PRO A 63 -23.09 37.53 10.28
CA PRO A 63 -21.81 37.79 9.60
C PRO A 63 -20.55 37.54 10.45
N GLN A 64 -20.72 37.33 11.76
CA GLN A 64 -19.63 37.08 12.71
C GLN A 64 -19.48 35.60 13.08
N ASP A 65 -20.35 34.74 12.55
CA ASP A 65 -20.27 33.31 12.80
C ASP A 65 -19.25 32.68 11.86
N ASP A 66 -18.06 32.41 12.40
CA ASP A 66 -16.96 31.81 11.67
C ASP A 66 -17.18 30.31 11.39
N GLU A 67 -18.11 29.64 12.07
CA GLU A 67 -18.47 28.24 11.78
C GLU A 67 -19.02 28.12 10.34
N ILE A 68 -19.76 29.13 9.89
CA ILE A 68 -20.26 29.21 8.51
C ILE A 68 -19.09 29.28 7.51
N LYS A 69 -17.99 29.98 7.85
CA LYS A 69 -16.80 30.04 6.97
C LYS A 69 -16.11 28.68 6.89
N VAL A 70 -16.04 27.93 7.99
CA VAL A 70 -15.50 26.56 8.01
C VAL A 70 -16.32 25.67 7.09
N ASN A 71 -17.64 25.64 7.26
CA ASN A 71 -18.52 24.80 6.44
C ASN A 71 -18.47 25.20 4.95
N LEU A 72 -18.37 26.51 4.64
CA LEU A 72 -18.17 26.98 3.26
C LEU A 72 -16.80 26.58 2.70
N ALA A 73 -15.77 26.48 3.53
CA ALA A 73 -14.45 26.03 3.13
C ALA A 73 -14.44 24.53 2.82
N GLU A 74 -15.10 23.70 3.63
CA GLU A 74 -15.29 22.27 3.37
C GLU A 74 -15.98 22.04 2.02
N ILE A 75 -17.07 22.78 1.74
CA ILE A 75 -17.73 22.71 0.42
C ILE A 75 -16.79 23.15 -0.70
N ALA A 76 -15.98 24.19 -0.48
CA ALA A 76 -15.02 24.64 -1.49
C ALA A 76 -13.94 23.57 -1.76
N ILE A 77 -13.50 22.81 -0.76
CA ILE A 77 -12.57 21.68 -0.91
C ILE A 77 -13.21 20.58 -1.77
N GLU A 78 -14.45 20.18 -1.45
CA GLU A 78 -15.20 19.18 -2.22
C GLU A 78 -15.43 19.61 -3.69
N GLU A 79 -15.59 20.91 -3.94
CA GLU A 79 -15.71 21.48 -5.29
C GLU A 79 -14.36 21.66 -6.02
N GLY A 80 -13.23 21.35 -5.39
CA GLY A 80 -11.87 21.59 -5.92
C GLY A 80 -11.50 23.08 -6.02
N GLN A 81 -12.14 23.93 -5.23
CA GLN A 81 -11.93 25.39 -5.14
C GLN A 81 -10.93 25.74 -4.03
N ASP A 82 -9.75 25.14 -4.12
CA ASP A 82 -8.65 25.21 -3.14
C ASP A 82 -8.36 26.63 -2.61
N LEU A 83 -8.19 27.60 -3.53
CA LEU A 83 -7.87 28.98 -3.15
C LEU A 83 -8.98 29.62 -2.32
N GLN A 84 -10.23 29.33 -2.65
CA GLN A 84 -11.37 29.87 -1.91
C GLN A 84 -11.48 29.22 -0.53
N ALA A 85 -11.24 27.91 -0.43
CA ALA A 85 -11.23 27.22 0.86
C ALA A 85 -10.18 27.82 1.81
N ILE A 86 -8.94 27.97 1.34
CA ILE A 86 -7.87 28.56 2.15
C ILE A 86 -8.16 30.01 2.52
N GLU A 87 -8.68 30.83 1.59
CA GLU A 87 -9.05 32.21 1.90
C GLU A 87 -10.13 32.29 3.00
N LEU A 88 -11.11 31.39 2.99
CA LEU A 88 -12.14 31.32 4.03
C LEU A 88 -11.56 30.92 5.39
N LEU A 89 -10.67 29.92 5.42
CA LEU A 89 -10.04 29.44 6.66
C LEU A 89 -9.08 30.48 7.25
N ASP A 90 -8.30 31.18 6.41
CA ASP A 90 -7.36 32.23 6.83
C ASP A 90 -8.05 33.49 7.39
N GLN A 91 -9.34 33.69 7.09
CA GLN A 91 -10.15 34.78 7.67
C GLN A 91 -10.65 34.49 9.10
N ILE A 92 -10.39 33.29 9.63
CA ILE A 92 -10.81 32.89 10.97
C ILE A 92 -9.68 33.19 11.93
N GLU A 93 -9.89 34.16 12.82
CA GLU A 93 -8.88 34.62 13.77
C GLU A 93 -8.68 33.61 14.92
N PRO A 94 -7.47 33.52 15.54
CA PRO A 94 -7.20 32.62 16.66
C PRO A 94 -8.09 32.80 17.90
N THR A 95 -8.80 33.92 18.01
CA THR A 95 -9.77 34.19 19.08
C THR A 95 -11.15 33.60 18.82
N SER A 96 -11.42 33.13 17.61
CA SER A 96 -12.70 32.55 17.21
C SER A 96 -12.93 31.18 17.85
N ALA A 97 -14.18 30.87 18.18
CA ALA A 97 -14.55 29.54 18.64
C ALA A 97 -14.35 28.47 17.54
N ALA A 98 -14.47 28.88 16.27
CA ALA A 98 -14.29 27.99 15.11
C ALA A 98 -12.82 27.78 14.72
N TYR A 99 -11.86 28.44 15.38
CA TYR A 99 -10.46 28.41 14.97
C TYR A 99 -9.84 27.01 15.02
N ILE A 100 -10.17 26.20 16.03
CA ILE A 100 -9.63 24.83 16.08
C ILE A 100 -10.22 23.99 14.96
N GLN A 101 -11.53 24.11 14.69
CA GLN A 101 -12.16 23.42 13.58
C GLN A 101 -11.54 23.84 12.24
N SER A 102 -11.26 25.13 12.05
CA SER A 102 -10.60 25.61 10.83
C SER A 102 -9.18 25.05 10.68
N LEU A 103 -8.42 24.89 11.76
CA LEU A 103 -7.12 24.22 11.74
C LEU A 103 -7.24 22.73 11.38
N LEU A 104 -8.27 22.03 11.86
CA LEU A 104 -8.49 20.62 11.53
C LEU A 104 -8.87 20.44 10.06
N VAL A 105 -9.79 21.26 9.54
CA VAL A 105 -10.16 21.26 8.11
C VAL A 105 -8.96 21.62 7.23
N ALA A 106 -8.17 22.63 7.62
CA ALA A 106 -6.95 22.96 6.90
C ALA A 106 -5.95 21.80 6.92
N ALA A 107 -5.80 21.12 8.07
CA ALA A 107 -4.88 19.99 8.19
C ALA A 107 -5.27 18.82 7.28
N ASP A 108 -6.55 18.46 7.26
CA ASP A 108 -7.08 17.41 6.39
C ASP A 108 -6.86 17.77 4.91
N TYR A 109 -7.21 19.00 4.53
CA TYR A 109 -6.94 19.51 3.18
C TYR A 109 -5.45 19.37 2.80
N TYR A 110 -4.52 19.87 3.61
CA TYR A 110 -3.10 19.76 3.29
C TYR A 110 -2.59 18.32 3.25
N GLN A 111 -3.17 17.42 4.05
CA GLN A 111 -2.85 16.00 3.98
C GLN A 111 -3.25 15.40 2.63
N THR A 112 -4.47 15.69 2.14
CA THR A 112 -4.92 15.20 0.81
C THR A 112 -4.10 15.76 -0.35
N GLN A 113 -3.55 16.97 -0.21
CA GLN A 113 -2.65 17.59 -1.20
C GLN A 113 -1.22 17.06 -1.16
N GLY A 114 -0.91 16.10 -0.29
CA GLY A 114 0.45 15.56 -0.14
C GLY A 114 1.42 16.55 0.51
N LEU A 115 0.91 17.45 1.35
CA LEU A 115 1.68 18.44 2.13
C LEU A 115 1.62 18.14 3.64
N PRO A 116 2.12 16.97 4.09
CA PRO A 116 1.92 16.49 5.45
C PRO A 116 2.61 17.36 6.51
N GLU A 117 3.68 18.08 6.18
CA GLU A 117 4.35 18.99 7.13
C GLU A 117 3.49 20.20 7.48
N VAL A 118 2.71 20.70 6.52
CA VAL A 118 1.77 21.81 6.75
C VAL A 118 0.60 21.31 7.58
N SER A 119 0.07 20.13 7.25
CA SER A 119 -0.95 19.44 8.05
C SER A 119 -0.49 19.26 9.50
N GLU A 120 0.72 18.73 9.71
CA GLU A 120 1.32 18.53 11.04
C GLU A 120 1.41 19.86 11.81
N SER A 121 1.85 20.94 11.15
CA SER A 121 1.92 22.25 11.79
C SER A 121 0.56 22.75 12.27
N LYS A 122 -0.51 22.56 11.49
CA LYS A 122 -1.88 22.98 11.86
C LYS A 122 -2.42 22.16 13.03
N LEU A 123 -2.21 20.83 13.01
CA LEU A 123 -2.61 19.95 14.10
C LEU A 123 -1.85 20.23 15.41
N LEU A 124 -0.55 20.50 15.34
CA LEU A 124 0.25 20.85 16.52
C LEU A 124 -0.14 22.22 17.10
N GLU A 125 -0.54 23.17 16.25
CA GLU A 125 -1.12 24.44 16.70
C GLU A 125 -2.44 24.21 17.43
N ALA A 126 -3.36 23.44 16.84
CA ALA A 126 -4.63 23.08 17.46
C ALA A 126 -4.40 22.38 18.81
N LYS A 127 -3.46 21.44 18.86
CA LYS A 127 -3.06 20.73 20.08
C LYS A 127 -2.52 21.67 21.15
N LYS A 128 -1.71 22.67 20.78
CA LYS A 128 -1.18 23.64 21.75
C LYS A 128 -2.30 24.42 22.44
N MET A 129 -3.40 24.68 21.74
CA MET A 129 -4.56 25.40 22.26
C MET A 129 -5.49 24.49 23.06
N MET A 130 -5.71 23.25 22.60
CA MET A 130 -6.55 22.26 23.27
C MET A 130 -5.79 20.93 23.42
N PRO A 131 -4.91 20.82 24.44
CA PRO A 131 -3.97 19.68 24.55
C PRO A 131 -4.62 18.32 24.78
N GLU A 132 -5.83 18.29 25.32
CA GLU A 132 -6.56 17.08 25.72
C GLU A 132 -7.73 16.77 24.77
N GLU A 133 -7.89 17.54 23.68
CA GLU A 133 -9.01 17.36 22.77
C GLU A 133 -8.84 16.05 21.96
N PRO A 134 -9.73 15.07 22.10
CA PRO A 134 -9.57 13.75 21.49
C PRO A 134 -9.47 13.78 19.97
N ILE A 135 -10.28 14.61 19.30
CA ILE A 135 -10.30 14.66 17.83
C ILE A 135 -8.94 15.11 17.25
N ILE A 136 -8.19 15.93 17.99
CA ILE A 136 -6.84 16.37 17.59
C ILE A 136 -5.84 15.21 17.70
N HIS A 137 -5.98 14.36 18.72
CA HIS A 137 -5.15 13.16 18.86
C HIS A 137 -5.42 12.16 17.75
N LEU A 138 -6.70 11.97 17.38
CA LEU A 138 -7.08 11.12 16.27
C LEU A 138 -6.47 11.64 14.96
N ALA A 139 -6.65 12.93 14.66
CA ALA A 139 -6.10 13.56 13.46
C ALA A 139 -4.56 13.44 13.38
N LEU A 140 -3.85 13.62 14.51
CA LEU A 140 -2.40 13.39 14.56
C LEU A 140 -2.04 11.92 14.31
N GLY A 141 -2.81 10.99 14.88
CA GLY A 141 -2.66 9.55 14.63
C GLY A 141 -2.80 9.21 13.15
N GLU A 142 -3.88 9.66 12.50
CA GLU A 142 -4.15 9.41 11.08
C GLU A 142 -3.07 10.04 10.18
N LEU A 143 -2.66 11.28 10.49
CA LEU A 143 -1.57 11.94 9.76
C LEU A 143 -0.28 11.13 9.85
N TYR A 144 0.18 10.78 11.05
CA TYR A 144 1.42 10.00 11.19
C TYR A 144 1.32 8.61 10.58
N TYR A 145 0.14 7.99 10.60
CA TYR A 145 -0.10 6.72 9.90
C TYR A 145 0.09 6.90 8.39
N SER A 146 -0.54 7.91 7.79
CA SER A 146 -0.42 8.20 6.35
C SER A 146 1.00 8.56 5.91
N MET A 147 1.81 9.15 6.81
CA MET A 147 3.24 9.42 6.57
C MET A 147 4.14 8.18 6.69
N GLY A 148 3.59 7.00 7.01
CA GLY A 148 4.37 5.80 7.33
C GLY A 148 5.10 5.87 8.67
N LYS A 149 4.84 6.90 9.50
CA LYS A 149 5.43 7.08 10.84
C LYS A 149 4.62 6.30 11.88
N TYR A 150 4.48 5.00 11.67
CA TYR A 150 3.58 4.14 12.44
C TYR A 150 3.83 4.16 13.96
N THR A 151 5.08 4.18 14.41
CA THR A 151 5.42 4.30 15.85
C THR A 151 4.94 5.60 16.49
N GLN A 152 4.77 6.68 15.72
CA GLN A 152 4.17 7.92 16.22
C GLN A 152 2.65 7.81 16.25
N ALA A 153 2.05 7.21 15.22
CA ALA A 153 0.62 6.95 15.16
C ALA A 153 0.14 6.08 16.34
N THR A 154 0.85 5.00 16.66
CA THR A 154 0.51 4.11 17.79
C THR A 154 0.44 4.88 19.11
N ARG A 155 1.35 5.83 19.37
CA ARG A 155 1.30 6.65 20.60
C ARG A 155 0.00 7.44 20.73
N TRP A 156 -0.52 7.98 19.63
CA TRP A 156 -1.76 8.76 19.65
C TRP A 156 -2.97 7.87 19.82
N TYR A 157 -3.05 6.75 19.10
CA TYR A 157 -4.15 5.80 19.25
C TYR A 157 -4.17 5.14 20.63
N SER A 158 -3.00 4.76 21.17
CA SER A 158 -2.90 4.24 22.54
C SER A 158 -3.37 5.27 23.57
N HIS A 159 -2.98 6.54 23.42
CA HIS A 159 -3.46 7.61 24.30
C HIS A 159 -4.99 7.73 24.27
N LEU A 160 -5.61 7.65 23.10
CA LEU A 160 -7.08 7.68 22.97
C LEU A 160 -7.75 6.51 23.70
N LEU A 161 -7.22 5.29 23.54
CA LEU A 161 -7.74 4.11 24.23
C LEU A 161 -7.56 4.19 25.75
N GLU A 162 -6.43 4.73 26.23
CA GLU A 162 -6.18 4.96 27.66
C GLU A 162 -7.19 5.94 28.28
N GLN A 163 -7.67 6.91 27.50
CA GLN A 163 -8.72 7.85 27.90
C GLN A 163 -10.14 7.27 27.74
N GLY A 164 -10.28 6.05 27.25
CA GLY A 164 -11.56 5.35 27.10
C GLY A 164 -12.28 5.58 25.78
N TYR A 165 -11.62 6.17 24.77
CA TYR A 165 -12.18 6.31 23.42
C TYR A 165 -11.93 5.04 22.62
N SER A 166 -12.95 4.18 22.48
CA SER A 166 -12.89 2.98 21.65
C SER A 166 -13.35 3.23 20.21
N ASP A 167 -14.27 4.17 20.02
CA ASP A 167 -14.81 4.60 18.73
C ASP A 167 -14.87 6.12 18.69
N MET A 168 -14.57 6.70 17.53
CA MET A 168 -14.70 8.13 17.27
C MET A 168 -15.28 8.35 15.88
N GLY A 169 -16.57 8.69 15.81
CA GLY A 169 -17.24 8.97 14.54
C GLY A 169 -17.31 7.76 13.61
N GLY A 170 -17.43 6.55 14.16
CA GLY A 170 -17.38 5.29 13.39
C GLY A 170 -15.97 4.80 13.09
N VAL A 171 -14.93 5.50 13.56
CA VAL A 171 -13.54 5.03 13.48
C VAL A 171 -13.20 4.22 14.73
N SER A 172 -12.98 2.93 14.55
CA SER A 172 -12.48 2.04 15.61
C SER A 172 -11.02 2.35 15.94
N ILE A 173 -10.78 2.87 17.16
CA ILE A 173 -9.42 3.21 17.62
C ILE A 173 -8.57 1.95 17.81
N LYS A 174 -9.20 0.82 18.18
CA LYS A 174 -8.52 -0.48 18.25
C LYS A 174 -8.05 -0.93 16.87
N ALA A 175 -8.90 -0.81 15.84
CA ALA A 175 -8.52 -1.15 14.46
C ALA A 175 -7.35 -0.30 13.97
N ARG A 176 -7.38 1.01 14.24
CA ARG A 176 -6.29 1.93 13.91
C ARG A 176 -4.99 1.61 14.63
N LEU A 177 -5.04 1.36 15.94
CA LEU A 177 -3.87 0.96 16.71
C LEU A 177 -3.27 -0.35 16.22
N GLY A 178 -4.12 -1.38 16.03
CA GLY A 178 -3.70 -2.68 15.51
C GLY A 178 -3.08 -2.58 14.12
N SER A 179 -3.70 -1.81 13.22
CA SER A 179 -3.17 -1.59 11.86
C SER A 179 -1.83 -0.86 11.89
N ALA A 180 -1.66 0.10 12.80
CA ALA A 180 -0.39 0.81 12.98
C ALA A 180 0.72 -0.11 13.51
N TYR A 181 0.45 -0.95 14.50
CA TYR A 181 1.41 -1.96 14.97
C TYR A 181 1.75 -2.97 13.87
N SER A 182 0.76 -3.44 13.09
CA SER A 182 1.03 -4.36 11.98
C SER A 182 1.91 -3.71 10.92
N ALA A 183 1.68 -2.43 10.60
CA ALA A 183 2.47 -1.71 9.61
C ALA A 183 3.89 -1.37 10.09
N SER A 184 4.13 -1.25 11.41
CA SER A 184 5.49 -1.10 11.97
C SER A 184 6.25 -2.42 12.10
N GLY A 185 5.60 -3.56 11.83
CA GLY A 185 6.19 -4.90 12.03
C GLY A 185 6.07 -5.43 13.45
N ASP A 186 5.37 -4.73 14.35
CA ASP A 186 5.11 -5.16 15.73
C ASP A 186 3.88 -6.10 15.77
N PHE A 187 3.97 -7.22 15.04
CA PHE A 187 2.82 -8.09 14.77
C PHE A 187 2.21 -8.70 16.03
N GLU A 188 3.02 -9.05 17.03
CA GLU A 188 2.55 -9.60 18.31
C GLU A 188 1.66 -8.61 19.07
N GLU A 189 1.99 -7.33 19.01
CA GLU A 189 1.19 -6.26 19.63
C GLU A 189 -0.05 -5.93 18.79
N ALA A 190 0.01 -6.06 17.46
CA ALA A 190 -1.10 -5.79 16.56
C ALA A 190 -2.28 -6.77 16.74
N THR A 191 -1.96 -8.06 16.82
CA THR A 191 -2.94 -9.16 16.82
C THR A 191 -4.06 -9.04 17.88
N PRO A 192 -3.82 -8.73 19.16
CA PRO A 192 -4.91 -8.59 20.13
C PRO A 192 -5.89 -7.46 19.77
N TYR A 193 -5.39 -6.29 19.35
CA TYR A 193 -6.24 -5.15 18.99
C TYR A 193 -7.07 -5.42 17.73
N LEU A 194 -6.47 -6.04 16.71
CA LEU A 194 -7.18 -6.41 15.48
C LEU A 194 -8.22 -7.51 15.72
N ASN A 195 -7.93 -8.51 16.56
CA ASN A 195 -8.91 -9.52 16.94
C ASN A 195 -10.12 -8.91 17.67
N GLU A 196 -9.89 -8.02 18.63
CA GLU A 196 -10.98 -7.32 19.30
C GLU A 196 -11.78 -6.45 18.33
N ALA A 197 -11.10 -5.68 17.48
CA ALA A 197 -11.76 -4.81 16.51
C ALA A 197 -12.66 -5.59 15.54
N THR A 198 -12.20 -6.74 15.05
CA THR A 198 -12.98 -7.60 14.12
C THR A 198 -14.10 -8.41 14.79
N GLN A 199 -14.16 -8.42 16.12
CA GLN A 199 -15.28 -8.94 16.90
C GLN A 199 -16.33 -7.85 17.18
N ASP A 200 -15.86 -6.61 17.37
CA ASP A 200 -16.71 -5.44 17.62
C ASP A 200 -17.44 -5.02 16.32
N ASP A 201 -16.76 -5.06 15.18
CA ASP A 201 -17.32 -4.75 13.86
C ASP A 201 -16.73 -5.65 12.75
N GLU A 202 -17.51 -5.97 11.72
CA GLU A 202 -17.07 -6.77 10.57
C GLU A 202 -16.51 -5.90 9.44
N ASP A 203 -15.67 -4.92 9.80
CA ASP A 203 -14.99 -4.08 8.82
C ASP A 203 -13.99 -4.90 7.98
N ILE A 204 -14.18 -4.85 6.65
CA ILE A 204 -13.46 -5.71 5.70
C ILE A 204 -11.96 -5.40 5.73
N ASP A 205 -11.58 -4.13 5.79
CA ASP A 205 -10.17 -3.70 5.79
C ASP A 205 -9.47 -4.12 7.08
N THR A 206 -10.15 -4.07 8.22
CA THR A 206 -9.61 -4.56 9.50
C THR A 206 -9.41 -6.09 9.48
N ILE A 207 -10.33 -6.84 8.89
CA ILE A 207 -10.19 -8.30 8.73
C ILE A 207 -9.03 -8.63 7.78
N PHE A 208 -8.89 -7.88 6.69
CA PHE A 208 -7.77 -8.03 5.76
C PHE A 208 -6.44 -7.76 6.45
N ASN A 209 -6.34 -6.66 7.21
CA ASN A 209 -5.14 -6.33 7.99
C ASN A 209 -4.81 -7.43 9.02
N LEU A 210 -5.81 -7.98 9.71
CA LEU A 210 -5.61 -9.12 10.61
C LEU A 210 -5.05 -10.35 9.87
N GLY A 211 -5.56 -10.63 8.66
CA GLY A 211 -5.03 -11.68 7.80
C GLY A 211 -3.57 -11.44 7.41
N LEU A 212 -3.22 -10.21 7.02
CA LEU A 212 -1.84 -9.82 6.73
C LEU A 212 -0.94 -9.94 7.96
N THR A 213 -1.41 -9.54 9.14
CA THR A 213 -0.65 -9.69 10.40
C THR A 213 -0.34 -11.16 10.67
N TYR A 214 -1.33 -12.06 10.57
CA TYR A 214 -1.08 -13.50 10.71
C TYR A 214 -0.14 -14.05 9.65
N PHE A 215 -0.26 -13.56 8.40
CA PHE A 215 0.59 -13.98 7.31
C PHE A 215 2.06 -13.63 7.58
N GLN A 216 2.34 -12.42 8.08
CA GLN A 216 3.69 -11.98 8.45
C GLN A 216 4.24 -12.73 9.68
N GLN A 217 3.37 -13.22 10.57
CA GLN A 217 3.75 -14.10 11.68
C GLN A 217 3.95 -15.56 11.26
N GLU A 218 3.84 -15.88 9.97
CA GLU A 218 3.84 -17.24 9.42
C GLU A 218 2.71 -18.13 9.99
N GLU A 219 1.68 -17.54 10.59
CA GLU A 219 0.48 -18.22 11.08
C GLU A 219 -0.52 -18.44 9.93
N PHE A 220 -0.07 -19.12 8.87
CA PHE A 220 -0.76 -19.23 7.58
C PHE A 220 -2.18 -19.78 7.70
N THR A 221 -2.42 -20.75 8.58
CA THR A 221 -3.78 -21.27 8.83
C THR A 221 -4.76 -20.17 9.27
N ARG A 222 -4.37 -19.27 10.18
CA ARG A 222 -5.23 -18.15 10.63
C ARG A 222 -5.32 -17.05 9.57
N ALA A 223 -4.23 -16.81 8.84
CA ALA A 223 -4.25 -15.90 7.70
C ALA A 223 -5.28 -16.33 6.64
N ILE A 224 -5.29 -17.63 6.30
CA ILE A 224 -6.27 -18.22 5.37
C ILE A 224 -7.70 -18.00 5.85
N GLU A 225 -7.98 -18.23 7.14
CA GLU A 225 -9.32 -18.00 7.71
C GLU A 225 -9.76 -16.54 7.57
N SER A 226 -8.89 -15.58 7.92
CA SER A 226 -9.16 -14.15 7.77
C SER A 226 -9.38 -13.75 6.32
N PHE A 227 -8.53 -14.19 5.40
CA PHE A 227 -8.65 -13.90 3.97
C PHE A 227 -9.90 -14.51 3.34
N GLN A 228 -10.29 -15.72 3.75
CA GLN A 228 -11.55 -16.33 3.33
C GLN A 228 -12.76 -15.54 3.86
N ARG A 229 -12.67 -14.99 5.08
CA ARG A 229 -13.70 -14.10 5.64
C ARG A 229 -13.83 -12.82 4.81
N VAL A 230 -12.71 -12.19 4.40
CA VAL A 230 -12.72 -11.05 3.46
C VAL A 230 -13.49 -11.39 2.18
N ILE A 231 -13.13 -12.50 1.52
CA ILE A 231 -13.79 -12.94 0.26
C ILE A 231 -15.28 -13.21 0.48
N SER A 232 -15.69 -13.70 1.65
CA SER A 232 -17.09 -13.98 1.95
C SER A 232 -17.94 -12.71 2.10
N LEU A 233 -17.34 -11.63 2.60
CA LEU A 233 -17.98 -10.32 2.76
C LEU A 233 -17.98 -9.56 1.43
N ASP A 234 -16.85 -9.54 0.74
CA ASP A 234 -16.71 -8.96 -0.59
C ASP A 234 -15.86 -9.85 -1.50
N HIS A 235 -16.53 -10.44 -2.48
CA HIS A 235 -15.90 -11.29 -3.48
C HIS A 235 -15.07 -10.46 -4.45
N GLY A 236 -15.33 -9.15 -4.55
CA GLY A 236 -14.63 -8.20 -5.40
C GLY A 236 -13.36 -7.62 -4.78
N TYR A 237 -12.97 -8.03 -3.57
CA TYR A 237 -11.75 -7.56 -2.90
C TYR A 237 -10.51 -8.23 -3.50
N THR A 238 -10.14 -7.87 -4.73
CA THR A 238 -9.15 -8.60 -5.54
C THR A 238 -7.74 -8.63 -4.94
N SER A 239 -7.40 -7.63 -4.12
CA SER A 239 -6.12 -7.55 -3.39
C SER A 239 -5.87 -8.70 -2.42
N VAL A 240 -6.91 -9.41 -1.96
CA VAL A 240 -6.75 -10.53 -1.00
C VAL A 240 -6.27 -11.83 -1.65
N TYR A 241 -6.55 -12.02 -2.94
CA TYR A 241 -6.34 -13.30 -3.61
C TYR A 241 -4.86 -13.72 -3.65
N PRO A 242 -3.89 -12.84 -3.99
CA PRO A 242 -2.48 -13.21 -3.97
C PRO A 242 -2.02 -13.72 -2.59
N TYR A 243 -2.40 -13.02 -1.51
CA TYR A 243 -2.05 -13.39 -0.14
C TYR A 243 -2.68 -14.71 0.29
N LEU A 244 -3.95 -14.95 -0.07
CA LEU A 244 -4.61 -16.23 0.21
C LEU A 244 -3.90 -17.38 -0.52
N VAL A 245 -3.54 -17.19 -1.79
CA VAL A 245 -2.82 -18.20 -2.58
C VAL A 245 -1.44 -18.48 -1.99
N GLU A 246 -0.71 -17.45 -1.58
CA GLU A 246 0.61 -17.58 -0.97
C GLU A 246 0.54 -18.32 0.38
N ALA A 247 -0.46 -18.00 1.22
CA ALA A 247 -0.68 -18.71 2.48
C ALA A 247 -1.06 -20.19 2.24
N LEU A 248 -1.90 -20.48 1.24
CA LEU A 248 -2.24 -21.84 0.84
C LEU A 248 -1.03 -22.60 0.30
N LEU A 249 -0.16 -21.92 -0.45
CA LEU A 249 1.09 -22.48 -0.97
C LEU A 249 2.06 -22.85 0.16
N ALA A 250 2.18 -21.99 1.19
CA ALA A 250 3.01 -22.26 2.37
C ALA A 250 2.52 -23.49 3.16
N GLU A 251 1.20 -23.69 3.24
CA GLU A 251 0.56 -24.87 3.83
C GLU A 251 0.49 -26.08 2.87
N TYR A 252 1.10 -25.98 1.68
CA TYR A 252 1.09 -27.01 0.63
C TYR A 252 -0.32 -27.46 0.17
N ARG A 253 -1.31 -26.57 0.28
CA ARG A 253 -2.72 -26.77 -0.14
C ARG A 253 -2.90 -26.39 -1.62
N LEU A 254 -2.13 -27.05 -2.49
CA LEU A 254 -1.97 -26.66 -3.90
C LEU A 254 -3.27 -26.68 -4.72
N ASP A 255 -4.15 -27.65 -4.48
CA ASP A 255 -5.42 -27.75 -5.22
C ASP A 255 -6.40 -26.62 -4.87
N GLU A 256 -6.39 -26.17 -3.61
CA GLU A 256 -7.19 -25.02 -3.17
C GLU A 256 -6.61 -23.72 -3.72
N ALA A 257 -5.28 -23.59 -3.70
CA ALA A 257 -4.58 -22.46 -4.29
C ALA A 257 -4.94 -22.28 -5.77
N ALA A 258 -4.92 -23.37 -6.57
CA ALA A 258 -5.32 -23.35 -7.98
C ALA A 258 -6.76 -22.85 -8.19
N GLN A 259 -7.71 -23.26 -7.34
CA GLN A 259 -9.10 -22.77 -7.41
C GLN A 259 -9.22 -21.29 -7.06
N VAL A 260 -8.45 -20.81 -6.07
CA VAL A 260 -8.45 -19.39 -5.68
C VAL A 260 -7.85 -18.53 -6.81
N ILE A 261 -6.78 -19.01 -7.47
CA ILE A 261 -6.19 -18.33 -8.64
C ILE A 261 -7.23 -18.18 -9.75
N GLU A 262 -7.94 -19.25 -10.12
CA GLU A 262 -8.96 -19.20 -11.17
C GLU A 262 -10.07 -18.18 -10.85
N ARG A 263 -10.55 -18.17 -9.60
CA ARG A 263 -11.57 -17.21 -9.16
C ARG A 263 -11.06 -15.77 -9.16
N GLY A 264 -9.86 -15.53 -8.63
CA GLY A 264 -9.27 -14.20 -8.57
C GLY A 264 -9.01 -13.62 -9.96
N LEU A 265 -8.47 -14.41 -10.88
CA LEU A 265 -8.24 -14.00 -12.27
C LEU A 265 -9.54 -13.83 -13.07
N ALA A 266 -10.63 -14.51 -12.70
CA ALA A 266 -11.94 -14.27 -13.30
C ALA A 266 -12.51 -12.89 -12.91
N LEU A 267 -12.11 -12.35 -11.75
CA LEU A 267 -12.52 -11.03 -11.27
C LEU A 267 -11.60 -9.92 -11.77
N ASP A 268 -10.28 -10.16 -11.77
CA ASP A 268 -9.27 -9.22 -12.22
C ASP A 268 -8.16 -9.92 -13.01
N GLN A 269 -8.26 -9.80 -14.33
CA GLN A 269 -7.29 -10.31 -15.30
C GLN A 269 -6.01 -9.46 -15.39
N THR A 270 -5.93 -8.36 -14.65
CA THR A 270 -4.77 -7.45 -14.61
C THR A 270 -3.95 -7.59 -13.32
N ASN A 271 -4.34 -8.51 -12.44
CA ASN A 271 -3.64 -8.79 -11.19
C ASN A 271 -2.32 -9.56 -11.43
N HIS A 272 -1.26 -8.81 -11.75
CA HIS A 272 0.07 -9.38 -11.99
C HIS A 272 0.63 -10.16 -10.79
N SER A 273 0.34 -9.73 -9.55
CA SER A 273 0.76 -10.43 -8.34
C SER A 273 0.12 -11.82 -8.22
N LEU A 274 -1.15 -11.96 -8.60
CA LEU A 274 -1.85 -13.24 -8.61
C LEU A 274 -1.28 -14.19 -9.68
N TYR A 275 -0.92 -13.68 -10.85
CA TYR A 275 -0.20 -14.46 -11.85
C TYR A 275 1.16 -14.94 -11.34
N LEU A 276 1.92 -14.08 -10.66
CA LEU A 276 3.24 -14.43 -10.13
C LEU A 276 3.16 -15.58 -9.11
N VAL A 277 2.28 -15.46 -8.11
CA VAL A 277 2.09 -16.55 -7.13
C VAL A 277 1.45 -17.78 -7.78
N GLY A 278 0.61 -17.60 -8.82
CA GLY A 278 0.08 -18.69 -9.62
C GLY A 278 1.15 -19.50 -10.33
N ALA A 279 2.19 -18.84 -10.86
CA ALA A 279 3.34 -19.52 -11.43
C ALA A 279 4.09 -20.36 -10.38
N LYS A 280 4.27 -19.82 -9.15
CA LYS A 280 4.88 -20.56 -8.02
C LYS A 280 4.08 -21.81 -7.65
N VAL A 281 2.75 -21.72 -7.60
CA VAL A 281 1.86 -22.87 -7.37
C VAL A 281 2.01 -23.90 -8.47
N ALA A 282 1.98 -23.49 -9.74
CA ALA A 282 2.12 -24.38 -10.89
C ALA A 282 3.48 -25.10 -10.91
N ILE A 283 4.58 -24.43 -10.52
CA ILE A 283 5.90 -25.07 -10.35
C ILE A 283 5.82 -26.18 -9.29
N LYS A 284 5.20 -25.92 -8.12
CA LYS A 284 5.07 -26.93 -7.06
C LYS A 284 4.17 -28.12 -7.45
N GLN A 285 3.33 -27.95 -8.46
CA GLN A 285 2.50 -29.01 -9.04
C GLN A 285 3.17 -29.70 -10.25
N ASP A 286 4.43 -29.38 -10.57
CA ASP A 286 5.16 -29.84 -11.76
C ASP A 286 4.47 -29.47 -13.09
N GLN A 287 3.66 -28.41 -13.10
CA GLN A 287 2.92 -27.90 -14.26
C GLN A 287 3.70 -26.80 -14.99
N PHE A 288 4.89 -27.11 -15.50
CA PHE A 288 5.81 -26.12 -16.06
C PHE A 288 5.24 -25.31 -17.23
N THR A 289 4.40 -25.91 -18.08
CA THR A 289 3.74 -25.16 -19.17
C THR A 289 2.83 -24.07 -18.63
N GLN A 290 2.02 -24.38 -17.62
CA GLN A 290 1.11 -23.40 -17.00
C GLN A 290 1.89 -22.36 -16.20
N ALA A 291 2.97 -22.75 -15.51
CA ALA A 291 3.85 -21.79 -14.84
C ALA A 291 4.42 -20.76 -15.83
N ARG A 292 4.86 -21.22 -17.01
CA ARG A 292 5.33 -20.34 -18.08
C ARG A 292 4.23 -19.38 -18.55
N ASP A 293 3.02 -19.87 -18.79
CA ASP A 293 1.88 -19.03 -19.20
C ASP A 293 1.58 -17.94 -18.16
N TYR A 294 1.59 -18.29 -16.87
CA TYR A 294 1.39 -17.33 -15.79
C TYR A 294 2.51 -16.28 -15.70
N PHE A 295 3.78 -16.67 -15.80
CA PHE A 295 4.87 -15.70 -15.86
C PHE A 295 4.77 -14.78 -17.07
N GLN A 296 4.41 -15.30 -18.24
CA GLN A 296 4.22 -14.47 -19.43
C GLN A 296 3.11 -13.44 -19.24
N GLN A 297 1.99 -13.80 -18.61
CA GLN A 297 0.93 -12.85 -18.27
C GLN A 297 1.40 -11.80 -17.25
N ALA A 298 2.09 -12.22 -16.18
CA ALA A 298 2.66 -11.29 -15.20
C ALA A 298 3.63 -10.29 -15.85
N TYR A 299 4.51 -10.78 -16.75
CA TYR A 299 5.48 -9.96 -17.49
C TYR A 299 4.81 -8.98 -18.45
N GLN A 300 3.76 -9.39 -19.17
CA GLN A 300 3.01 -8.50 -20.05
C GLN A 300 2.30 -7.37 -19.29
N LEU A 301 1.81 -7.65 -18.08
CA LEU A 301 1.10 -6.68 -17.25
C LEU A 301 2.04 -5.69 -16.54
N ASN A 302 3.24 -6.12 -16.17
CA ASN A 302 4.22 -5.28 -15.47
C ASN A 302 5.66 -5.50 -15.99
N PRO A 303 5.97 -5.14 -17.25
CA PRO A 303 7.23 -5.52 -17.91
C PRO A 303 8.48 -4.90 -17.27
N ASN A 304 8.33 -3.86 -16.45
CA ASN A 304 9.43 -3.16 -15.79
C ASN A 304 9.64 -3.61 -14.33
N SER A 305 8.90 -4.61 -13.85
CA SER A 305 9.10 -5.14 -12.51
C SER A 305 10.32 -6.06 -12.47
N GLU A 306 11.41 -5.57 -11.86
CA GLU A 306 12.66 -6.32 -11.72
C GLU A 306 12.45 -7.64 -10.98
N THR A 307 11.70 -7.64 -9.87
CA THR A 307 11.37 -8.85 -9.12
C THR A 307 10.71 -9.90 -10.02
N MET A 308 9.74 -9.50 -10.85
CA MET A 308 9.07 -10.42 -11.75
C MET A 308 10.01 -10.89 -12.88
N ILE A 309 10.84 -10.01 -13.45
CA ILE A 309 11.85 -10.38 -14.44
C ILE A 309 12.78 -11.45 -13.89
N LEU A 310 13.33 -11.23 -12.69
CA LEU A 310 14.24 -12.16 -12.03
C LEU A 310 13.55 -13.49 -11.72
N GLU A 311 12.34 -13.47 -11.19
CA GLU A 311 11.59 -14.72 -10.91
C GLU A 311 11.30 -15.51 -12.20
N TYR A 312 10.91 -14.82 -13.28
CA TYR A 312 10.64 -15.48 -14.56
C TYR A 312 11.92 -16.02 -15.21
N ALA A 313 12.99 -15.24 -15.22
CA ALA A 313 14.29 -15.68 -15.73
C ALA A 313 14.81 -16.90 -14.94
N ASN A 314 14.73 -16.89 -13.61
CA ASN A 314 15.09 -18.05 -12.78
C ASN A 314 14.24 -19.29 -13.11
N PHE A 315 12.94 -19.12 -13.36
CA PHE A 315 12.10 -20.22 -13.82
C PHE A 315 12.52 -20.74 -15.21
N LEU A 316 12.88 -19.86 -16.13
CA LEU A 316 13.37 -20.25 -17.45
C LEU A 316 14.70 -20.99 -17.36
N MET A 317 15.62 -20.53 -16.52
CA MET A 317 16.86 -21.25 -16.19
C MET A 317 16.57 -22.64 -15.60
N TYR A 318 15.66 -22.73 -14.63
CA TYR A 318 15.26 -24.01 -14.02
C TYR A 318 14.60 -24.97 -15.02
N SER A 319 13.85 -24.44 -15.99
CA SER A 319 13.20 -25.22 -17.06
C SER A 319 14.10 -25.43 -18.28
N GLU A 320 15.40 -25.11 -18.18
CA GLU A 320 16.43 -25.22 -19.22
C GLU A 320 16.11 -24.43 -20.52
N ASP A 321 15.22 -23.43 -20.42
CA ASP A 321 14.89 -22.51 -21.52
C ASP A 321 15.83 -21.29 -21.48
N TYR A 322 17.12 -21.55 -21.67
CA TYR A 322 18.16 -20.53 -21.61
C TYR A 322 17.99 -19.46 -22.69
N VAL A 323 17.45 -19.82 -23.87
CA VAL A 323 17.14 -18.85 -24.93
C VAL A 323 16.07 -17.88 -24.49
N GLY A 324 14.99 -18.37 -23.87
CA GLY A 324 13.96 -17.52 -23.29
C GLY A 324 14.50 -16.63 -22.16
N ALA A 325 15.35 -17.19 -21.29
CA ALA A 325 15.97 -16.44 -20.19
C ALA A 325 16.78 -15.26 -20.71
N VAL A 326 17.67 -15.49 -21.69
CA VAL A 326 18.45 -14.43 -22.34
C VAL A 326 17.54 -13.35 -22.93
N ALA A 327 16.48 -13.73 -23.66
CA ALA A 327 15.60 -12.77 -24.32
C ALA A 327 14.96 -11.77 -23.35
N ILE A 328 14.53 -12.24 -22.17
CA ILE A 328 13.87 -11.40 -21.16
C ILE A 328 14.90 -10.55 -20.40
N LEU A 329 16.04 -11.14 -20.04
CA LEU A 329 17.10 -10.46 -19.32
C LEU A 329 17.74 -9.35 -20.17
N GLU A 330 17.95 -9.57 -21.47
CA GLU A 330 18.45 -8.54 -22.38
C GLU A 330 17.45 -7.40 -22.59
N ASP A 331 16.16 -7.71 -22.68
CA ASP A 331 15.11 -6.68 -22.75
C ASP A 331 15.12 -5.81 -21.49
N ALA A 332 15.29 -6.42 -20.31
CA ALA A 332 15.41 -5.68 -19.04
C ALA A 332 16.63 -4.75 -18.98
N LEU A 333 17.75 -5.11 -19.60
CA LEU A 333 18.95 -4.25 -19.68
C LEU A 333 18.77 -3.01 -20.58
N SER A 334 17.68 -2.92 -21.35
CA SER A 334 17.35 -1.69 -22.07
C SER A 334 16.95 -0.54 -21.13
N ASN A 335 16.63 -0.86 -19.88
CA ASN A 335 16.44 0.10 -18.79
C ASN A 335 17.78 0.38 -18.08
N PHE A 336 18.04 1.64 -17.70
CA PHE A 336 19.35 2.07 -17.19
C PHE A 336 19.56 1.84 -15.67
N ASP A 337 18.53 1.45 -14.93
CA ASP A 337 18.56 1.33 -13.45
C ASP A 337 18.38 -0.13 -13.01
N THR A 338 18.90 -1.06 -13.82
CA THR A 338 18.59 -2.49 -13.72
C THR A 338 19.43 -3.19 -12.65
N ASP A 339 18.78 -4.03 -11.83
CA ASP A 339 19.43 -4.89 -10.83
C ASP A 339 20.66 -5.64 -11.39
N PRO A 340 21.86 -5.48 -10.78
CA PRO A 340 23.06 -6.17 -11.22
C PRO A 340 22.94 -7.70 -11.31
N GLN A 341 22.02 -8.32 -10.57
CA GLN A 341 21.73 -9.76 -10.62
C GLN A 341 21.39 -10.23 -12.05
N ILE A 342 20.86 -9.35 -12.90
CA ILE A 342 20.55 -9.65 -14.29
C ILE A 342 21.80 -9.99 -15.10
N TYR A 343 22.94 -9.32 -14.85
CA TYR A 343 24.21 -9.64 -15.50
C TYR A 343 24.72 -11.03 -15.10
N TRP A 344 24.56 -11.41 -13.83
CA TRP A 344 24.96 -12.74 -13.37
C TRP A 344 24.10 -13.82 -14.03
N LEU A 345 22.77 -13.65 -14.03
CA LEU A 345 21.87 -14.59 -14.69
C LEU A 345 22.13 -14.68 -16.20
N LEU A 346 22.45 -13.57 -16.87
CA LEU A 346 22.88 -13.58 -18.27
C LEU A 346 24.18 -14.33 -18.48
N GLY A 347 25.17 -14.14 -17.61
CA GLY A 347 26.43 -14.88 -17.64
C GLY A 347 26.19 -16.39 -17.59
N ASN A 348 25.37 -16.84 -16.64
CA ASN A 348 24.97 -18.23 -16.49
C ASN A 348 24.20 -18.73 -17.72
N ALA A 349 23.19 -17.99 -18.20
CA ALA A 349 22.39 -18.38 -19.36
C ALA A 349 23.22 -18.47 -20.66
N TYR A 350 24.13 -17.51 -20.87
CA TYR A 350 25.05 -17.54 -22.00
C TYR A 350 26.05 -18.67 -21.93
N ASN A 351 26.53 -19.03 -20.73
CA ASN A 351 27.42 -20.17 -20.56
C ASN A 351 26.74 -21.49 -20.97
N GLU A 352 25.50 -21.71 -20.52
CA GLU A 352 24.70 -22.89 -20.90
C GLU A 352 24.40 -22.96 -22.41
N LEU A 353 24.37 -21.80 -23.08
CA LEU A 353 24.24 -21.70 -24.54
C LEU A 353 25.59 -21.79 -25.29
N GLU A 354 26.69 -22.02 -24.59
CA GLU A 354 28.07 -22.01 -25.11
C GLU A 354 28.47 -20.69 -25.79
N GLN A 355 27.81 -19.58 -25.42
CA GLN A 355 28.07 -18.23 -25.92
C GLN A 355 29.12 -17.52 -25.06
N PHE A 356 30.34 -18.08 -25.03
CA PHE A 356 31.39 -17.69 -24.10
C PHE A 356 31.80 -16.20 -24.16
N GLU A 357 31.70 -15.55 -25.32
CA GLU A 357 32.04 -14.12 -25.44
C GLU A 357 31.05 -13.26 -24.66
N GLN A 358 29.75 -13.46 -24.88
CA GLN A 358 28.70 -12.75 -24.16
C GLN A 358 28.64 -13.12 -22.68
N ALA A 359 28.85 -14.41 -22.35
CA ALA A 359 28.96 -14.86 -20.96
C ALA A 359 30.09 -14.11 -20.24
N ARG A 360 31.26 -13.98 -20.87
CA ARG A 360 32.42 -13.28 -20.29
C ARG A 360 32.11 -11.81 -20.02
N GLU A 361 31.45 -11.14 -20.96
CA GLU A 361 31.03 -9.73 -20.79
C GLU A 361 30.04 -9.60 -19.62
N ALA A 362 29.00 -10.43 -19.59
CA ALA A 362 27.98 -10.41 -18.55
C ALA A 362 28.56 -10.70 -17.16
N PHE A 363 29.37 -11.74 -17.00
CA PHE A 363 30.06 -12.01 -15.74
C PHE A 363 31.02 -10.88 -15.34
N SER A 364 31.70 -10.23 -16.30
CA SER A 364 32.56 -9.10 -15.99
C SER A 364 31.77 -7.90 -15.46
N GLN A 365 30.58 -7.63 -16.00
CA GLN A 365 29.68 -6.58 -15.48
C GLN A 365 29.16 -6.93 -14.09
N ALA A 366 28.75 -8.18 -13.88
CA ALA A 366 28.30 -8.67 -12.57
C ALA A 366 29.41 -8.58 -11.51
N TYR A 367 30.67 -8.83 -11.88
CA TYR A 367 31.81 -8.79 -10.96
C TYR A 367 31.99 -7.43 -10.29
N ASP A 368 31.68 -6.32 -10.97
CA ASP A 368 31.80 -4.98 -10.40
C ASP A 368 30.90 -4.77 -9.16
N PHE A 369 29.83 -5.57 -9.04
CA PHE A 369 28.87 -5.52 -7.93
C PHE A 369 29.02 -6.68 -6.95
N PHE A 370 29.37 -7.87 -7.44
CA PHE A 370 29.35 -9.12 -6.66
C PHE A 370 30.75 -9.69 -6.34
N ALA A 371 31.82 -8.89 -6.44
CA ALA A 371 33.19 -9.34 -6.15
C ALA A 371 33.47 -9.81 -4.70
N GLU A 372 32.48 -9.74 -3.81
CA GLU A 372 32.52 -10.22 -2.43
C GLU A 372 31.43 -11.26 -2.12
N THR A 373 30.67 -11.69 -3.13
CA THR A 373 29.60 -12.71 -3.00
C THR A 373 30.17 -14.06 -3.36
N ASP A 374 30.16 -15.00 -2.42
CA ASP A 374 30.78 -16.31 -2.56
C ASP A 374 30.15 -17.15 -3.65
N GLU A 375 28.82 -17.20 -3.74
CA GLU A 375 28.14 -17.96 -4.79
C GLU A 375 28.48 -17.43 -6.18
N PHE A 376 28.50 -16.12 -6.36
CA PHE A 376 28.86 -15.50 -7.63
C PHE A 376 30.32 -15.80 -8.02
N LEU A 377 31.26 -15.69 -7.07
CA LEU A 377 32.67 -15.96 -7.35
C LEU A 377 32.91 -17.42 -7.76
N LEU A 378 32.15 -18.36 -7.19
CA LEU A 378 32.18 -19.78 -7.57
C LEU A 378 31.64 -20.00 -8.99
N ASP A 379 30.49 -19.43 -9.33
CA ASP A 379 29.92 -19.49 -10.67
C ASP A 379 30.89 -18.90 -11.70
N TYR A 380 31.46 -17.72 -11.41
CA TYR A 380 32.38 -17.05 -12.31
C TYR A 380 33.70 -17.82 -12.46
N ALA A 381 34.25 -18.38 -11.37
CA ALA A 381 35.43 -19.25 -11.44
C ALA A 381 35.15 -20.50 -12.30
N THR A 382 33.96 -21.09 -12.16
CA THR A 382 33.55 -22.26 -12.94
C THR A 382 33.51 -21.91 -14.43
N PHE A 383 32.84 -20.81 -14.78
CA PHE A 383 32.83 -20.28 -16.14
C PHE A 383 34.25 -20.02 -16.70
N LEU A 384 35.11 -19.32 -15.94
CA LEU A 384 36.47 -18.98 -16.40
C LEU A 384 37.34 -20.23 -16.60
N GLN A 385 37.08 -21.30 -15.84
CA GLN A 385 37.73 -22.59 -16.03
C GLN A 385 37.28 -23.26 -17.34
N GLU A 386 36.00 -23.16 -17.70
CA GLU A 386 35.44 -23.68 -18.95
C GLU A 386 35.89 -22.87 -20.18
N ASP A 387 35.86 -21.54 -20.08
CA ASP A 387 36.33 -20.60 -21.11
C ASP A 387 37.87 -20.58 -21.26
N GLY A 388 38.60 -21.13 -20.29
CA GLY A 388 40.06 -21.26 -20.31
C GLY A 388 40.82 -19.97 -19.97
N GLN A 389 40.19 -19.01 -19.28
CA GLN A 389 40.77 -17.72 -18.90
C GLN A 389 41.61 -17.81 -17.63
N ARG A 390 42.76 -18.48 -17.73
CA ARG A 390 43.61 -18.85 -16.58
C ARG A 390 43.99 -17.69 -15.65
N GLU A 391 44.44 -16.57 -16.23
CA GLU A 391 44.87 -15.40 -15.43
C GLU A 391 43.70 -14.81 -14.63
N ARG A 392 42.56 -14.62 -15.29
CA ARG A 392 41.36 -14.09 -14.64
C ARG A 392 40.80 -15.07 -13.62
N LEU A 393 40.80 -16.38 -13.92
CA LEU A 393 40.41 -17.44 -12.99
C LEU A 393 41.24 -17.36 -11.71
N ARG A 394 42.56 -17.18 -11.84
CA ARG A 394 43.46 -17.04 -10.69
C ARG A 394 43.08 -15.85 -9.82
N GLU A 395 42.80 -14.69 -10.42
CA GLU A 395 42.36 -13.48 -9.69
C GLU A 395 41.07 -13.73 -8.90
N VAL A 396 40.07 -14.35 -9.54
CA VAL A 396 38.77 -14.66 -8.92
C VAL A 396 38.91 -15.69 -7.80
N VAL A 397 39.72 -16.74 -8.00
CA VAL A 397 39.98 -17.78 -6.97
C VAL A 397 40.72 -17.19 -5.77
N VAL A 398 41.70 -16.32 -5.98
CA VAL A 398 42.37 -15.60 -4.88
C VAL A 398 41.35 -14.77 -4.10
N ARG A 399 40.50 -14.04 -4.80
CA ARG A 399 39.45 -13.22 -4.18
C ARG A 399 38.49 -14.06 -3.35
N TYR A 400 38.03 -15.20 -3.86
CA TYR A 400 37.18 -16.13 -3.10
C TYR A 400 37.91 -16.67 -1.85
N LEU A 401 39.19 -17.05 -1.97
CA LEU A 401 39.99 -17.55 -0.84
C LEU A 401 40.30 -16.48 0.21
N ASP A 402 40.28 -15.19 -0.14
CA ASP A 402 40.36 -14.10 0.86
C ASP A 402 39.15 -14.12 1.80
N ILE A 403 37.97 -14.54 1.30
CA ILE A 403 36.72 -14.70 2.06
C ILE A 403 36.67 -16.06 2.75
N HIS A 404 37.05 -17.13 2.03
CA HIS A 404 37.03 -18.52 2.48
C HIS A 404 38.42 -19.17 2.48
N PRO A 405 39.32 -18.78 3.40
CA PRO A 405 40.75 -19.16 3.36
C PRO A 405 41.03 -20.64 3.65
N HIS A 406 40.01 -21.43 3.94
CA HIS A 406 40.11 -22.85 4.30
C HIS A 406 39.36 -23.75 3.33
N ASP A 407 38.91 -23.23 2.20
CA ASP A 407 38.33 -24.04 1.12
C ASP A 407 39.43 -24.90 0.47
N PRO A 408 39.40 -26.24 0.64
CA PRO A 408 40.45 -27.11 0.14
C PRO A 408 40.43 -27.26 -1.39
N GLU A 409 39.26 -27.14 -2.02
CA GLU A 409 39.11 -27.30 -3.46
C GLU A 409 39.68 -26.10 -4.20
N MET A 410 39.33 -24.90 -3.74
CA MET A 410 39.84 -23.65 -4.32
C MET A 410 41.33 -23.46 -4.05
N THR A 411 41.83 -23.90 -2.89
CA THR A 411 43.28 -23.91 -2.61
C THR A 411 44.04 -24.82 -3.57
N GLN A 412 43.53 -26.03 -3.85
CA GLN A 412 44.13 -26.93 -4.82
C GLN A 412 44.04 -26.41 -6.25
N LEU A 413 42.93 -25.75 -6.60
CA LEU A 413 42.79 -25.09 -7.89
C LEU A 413 43.85 -23.99 -8.05
N LEU A 414 44.03 -23.12 -7.06
CA LEU A 414 45.04 -22.06 -7.10
C LEU A 414 46.47 -22.61 -7.27
N GLN A 415 46.83 -23.69 -6.56
CA GLN A 415 48.14 -24.34 -6.72
C GLN A 415 48.36 -24.83 -8.16
N ARG A 416 47.35 -25.47 -8.77
CA ARG A 416 47.43 -25.90 -10.18
C ARG A 416 47.58 -24.72 -11.14
N LEU A 417 46.99 -23.57 -10.83
CA LEU A 417 47.11 -22.34 -11.62
C LEU A 417 48.49 -21.68 -11.50
N ASP A 418 49.21 -21.88 -10.39
CA ASP A 418 50.56 -21.35 -10.17
C ASP A 418 51.69 -22.26 -10.73
N ASP A 419 51.40 -23.55 -10.96
CA ASP A 419 52.40 -24.58 -11.33
C ASP A 419 52.77 -24.66 -12.85
N VAL A 420 52.27 -23.75 -13.70
CA VAL A 420 52.58 -23.68 -15.16
C VAL A 420 52.90 -22.24 -15.53
#